data_AF-A0A6F8URR2-F1
#
_entry.id   AF-A0A6F8URR2-F1
#
_cell.length_a   1.000
_cell.length_b   1.000
_cell.length_c   1.000
_cell.angle_alpha   90.00
_cell.angle_beta   90.00
_cell.angle_gamma   90.00
#
_symmetry.space_group_name_H-M   'P 1'
#
loop_
_entity.id
_entity.type
_entity.pdbx_description
1 polymer ?
#
loop_
_entity_poly.entity_id
_entity_poly.type
_entity_poly.pdbx_seq_one_letter_code
_entity_poly.pdbx_strand_id
1 'polypeptide(L)'
;MEVTAKVALETASHEGLVRQTYRDSKNVLTWSIGVTNASGHNVDRYIGNPQPMERCLAIYAWLLETRYAPDVREVFARKPLTEAQFAAALSFHWNTGAIKSATWPKLWLAGDIAAAKKAFMSWNKPAEIVERRQKECDLFFVGKWSNDGRITEYTRVTAKMTPDWASAKRIDVRAALAVALNAAQPVTSAQAPITVPPPPTAVPAAGAGWLARFWAGLKSSFGG
;
A
#
# COMPACT_ATOMS: atom_id res chain seq x y z
N MET A 1 13.59 -3.60 -8.57
CA MET A 1 13.51 -2.75 -7.36
C MET A 1 12.36 -3.24 -6.51
N GLU A 2 12.63 -3.55 -5.24
CA GLU A 2 11.66 -4.01 -4.25
C GLU A 2 11.01 -2.81 -3.53
N VAL A 3 9.77 -2.95 -3.06
CA VAL A 3 9.16 -1.96 -2.16
C VAL A 3 9.58 -2.29 -0.72
N THR A 4 10.74 -1.75 -0.30
CA THR A 4 11.21 -1.90 1.07
C THR A 4 10.32 -1.11 2.05
N ALA A 5 10.39 -1.43 3.35
CA ALA A 5 9.70 -0.65 4.39
C ALA A 5 10.09 0.83 4.35
N LYS A 6 11.37 1.13 4.07
CA LYS A 6 11.87 2.49 3.95
C LYS A 6 11.26 3.24 2.76
N VAL A 7 11.17 2.58 1.59
CA VAL A 7 10.51 3.11 0.39
C VAL A 7 9.03 3.40 0.68
N ALA A 8 8.32 2.46 1.27
CA ALA A 8 6.90 2.61 1.58
C ALA A 8 6.62 3.71 2.62
N LEU A 9 7.50 3.87 3.61
CA LEU A 9 7.38 4.92 4.64
C LEU A 9 7.60 6.32 4.07
N GLU A 10 8.50 6.50 3.12
CA GLU A 10 8.71 7.80 2.50
C GLU A 10 7.42 8.30 1.84
N THR A 11 6.78 7.46 1.02
CA THR A 11 5.47 7.77 0.42
C THR A 11 4.41 8.03 1.49
N ALA A 12 4.31 7.16 2.50
CA ALA A 12 3.30 7.28 3.54
C ALA A 12 3.48 8.52 4.43
N SER A 13 4.72 9.02 4.58
CA SER A 13 5.02 10.19 5.41
C SER A 13 4.44 11.50 4.86
N HIS A 14 4.11 11.53 3.56
CA HIS A 14 3.43 12.63 2.90
C HIS A 14 1.91 12.57 3.02
N GLU A 15 1.37 11.47 3.51
CA GLU A 15 -0.07 11.20 3.57
C GLU A 15 -0.58 11.28 5.02
N GLY A 16 -1.86 11.61 5.16
CA GLY A 16 -2.61 11.38 6.39
C GLY A 16 -3.20 9.99 6.40
N LEU A 17 -3.08 9.25 7.52
CA LEU A 17 -3.78 7.97 7.71
C LEU A 17 -5.10 8.21 8.42
N VAL A 18 -6.19 7.69 7.85
CA VAL A 18 -7.52 7.70 8.49
C VAL A 18 -8.13 6.31 8.40
N ARG A 19 -8.50 5.72 9.54
CA ARG A 19 -8.97 4.32 9.59
C ARG A 19 -10.38 4.09 9.04
N GLN A 20 -11.15 5.15 8.80
CA GLN A 20 -12.46 5.10 8.16
C GLN A 20 -12.50 6.00 6.93
N THR A 21 -13.48 5.80 6.06
CA THR A 21 -13.62 6.61 4.84
C THR A 21 -14.00 8.05 5.19
N TYR A 22 -13.34 8.97 4.49
CA TYR A 22 -13.49 10.41 4.61
C TYR A 22 -13.52 11.06 3.22
N ARG A 23 -13.82 12.35 3.16
CA ARG A 23 -13.77 13.23 1.99
C ARG A 23 -12.51 14.08 2.10
N ASP A 24 -11.66 13.99 1.07
CA ASP A 24 -10.47 14.84 0.98
C ASP A 24 -10.83 16.30 0.62
N SER A 25 -9.81 17.14 0.41
CA SER A 25 -10.00 18.56 0.03
C SER A 25 -10.67 18.75 -1.34
N LYS A 26 -10.73 17.69 -2.16
CA LYS A 26 -11.39 17.66 -3.47
C LYS A 26 -12.74 16.93 -3.42
N ASN A 27 -13.25 16.63 -2.21
CA ASN A 27 -14.50 15.92 -1.98
C ASN A 27 -14.52 14.46 -2.49
N VAL A 28 -13.35 13.84 -2.69
CA VAL A 28 -13.19 12.44 -3.11
C VAL A 28 -13.19 11.53 -1.89
N LEU A 29 -13.94 10.42 -1.96
CA LEU A 29 -13.93 9.41 -0.92
C LEU A 29 -12.55 8.74 -0.85
N THR A 30 -11.94 8.87 0.31
CA THR A 30 -10.58 8.45 0.61
C THR A 30 -10.55 7.65 1.90
N TRP A 31 -9.66 6.68 2.01
CA TRP A 31 -9.51 5.82 3.18
C TRP A 31 -8.03 5.50 3.41
N SER A 32 -7.67 5.18 4.66
CA SER A 32 -6.30 4.80 5.03
C SER A 32 -5.29 5.87 4.59
N ILE A 33 -4.17 5.45 4.01
CA ILE A 33 -3.06 6.27 3.50
C ILE A 33 -3.42 6.72 2.08
N GLY A 34 -4.38 7.63 1.93
CA GLY A 34 -4.71 8.22 0.61
C GLY A 34 -5.31 7.25 -0.42
N VAL A 35 -5.93 6.15 0.00
CA VAL A 35 -6.53 5.15 -0.92
C VAL A 35 -7.89 5.64 -1.38
N THR A 36 -8.17 5.55 -2.68
CA THR A 36 -9.49 5.87 -3.26
C THR A 36 -10.00 4.70 -4.11
N ASN A 37 -11.26 4.77 -4.56
CA ASN A 37 -11.80 3.80 -5.52
C ASN A 37 -10.97 3.72 -6.81
N ALA A 38 -10.34 4.82 -7.24
CA ALA A 38 -9.48 4.84 -8.42
C ALA A 38 -8.19 4.02 -8.24
N SER A 39 -7.76 3.76 -7.00
CA SER A 39 -6.67 2.83 -6.70
C SER A 39 -7.06 1.36 -6.97
N GLY A 40 -8.35 1.08 -7.23
CA GLY A 40 -8.87 -0.27 -7.45
C GLY A 40 -9.29 -0.99 -6.17
N HIS A 41 -9.44 -0.26 -5.06
CA HIS A 41 -9.97 -0.79 -3.81
C HIS A 41 -11.24 -0.03 -3.44
N ASN A 42 -12.36 -0.74 -3.24
CA ASN A 42 -13.63 -0.10 -2.89
C ASN A 42 -13.56 0.42 -1.44
N VAL A 43 -13.47 1.74 -1.28
CA VAL A 43 -13.37 2.41 0.02
C VAL A 43 -14.72 2.70 0.67
N ASP A 44 -15.81 2.70 -0.09
CA ASP A 44 -17.17 2.99 0.41
C ASP A 44 -17.58 2.05 1.55
N ARG A 45 -17.04 0.82 1.56
CA ARG A 45 -17.25 -0.19 2.62
C ARG A 45 -16.74 0.22 4.01
N TYR A 46 -15.97 1.31 4.11
CA TYR A 46 -15.41 1.81 5.39
C TYR A 46 -16.07 3.11 5.85
N ILE A 47 -17.18 3.53 5.25
CA ILE A 47 -17.99 4.65 5.75
C ILE A 47 -18.59 4.25 7.10
N GLY A 48 -18.27 5.02 8.15
CA GLY A 48 -18.71 4.72 9.53
C GLY A 48 -18.17 3.41 10.10
N ASN A 49 -17.20 2.78 9.42
CA ASN A 49 -16.68 1.45 9.75
C ASN A 49 -15.14 1.49 9.80
N PRO A 50 -14.56 2.09 10.86
CA PRO A 50 -13.13 2.19 11.03
C PRO A 50 -12.48 0.81 11.07
N GLN A 51 -11.36 0.64 10.36
CA GLN A 51 -10.64 -0.62 10.27
C GLN A 51 -9.41 -0.65 11.20
N PRO A 52 -8.92 -1.83 11.58
CA PRO A 52 -7.64 -1.97 12.28
C PRO A 52 -6.46 -1.40 11.47
N MET A 53 -5.39 -0.99 12.16
CA MET A 53 -4.18 -0.43 11.54
C MET A 53 -3.55 -1.45 10.57
N GLU A 54 -3.54 -2.72 10.97
CA GLU A 54 -3.02 -3.84 10.20
C GLU A 54 -3.72 -3.95 8.85
N ARG A 55 -5.04 -3.74 8.82
CA ARG A 55 -5.81 -3.75 7.57
C ARG A 55 -5.48 -2.55 6.69
N CYS A 56 -5.30 -1.37 7.30
CA CYS A 56 -4.91 -0.15 6.60
C CYS A 56 -3.56 -0.33 5.90
N LEU A 57 -2.57 -0.87 6.61
CA LEU A 57 -1.21 -1.11 6.11
C LEU A 57 -1.16 -2.26 5.10
N ALA A 58 -1.93 -3.33 5.31
CA ALA A 58 -2.01 -4.45 4.37
C ALA A 58 -2.52 -4.01 2.98
N ILE A 59 -3.58 -3.19 2.94
CA ILE A 59 -4.08 -2.67 1.66
C ILE A 59 -3.10 -1.68 1.04
N TYR A 60 -2.47 -0.82 1.83
CA TYR A 60 -1.44 0.09 1.34
C TYR A 60 -0.27 -0.68 0.70
N ALA A 61 0.28 -1.67 1.39
CA ALA A 61 1.35 -2.53 0.89
C ALA A 61 0.95 -3.28 -0.39
N TRP A 62 -0.25 -3.88 -0.40
CA TRP A 62 -0.78 -4.57 -1.58
C TRP A 62 -0.92 -3.64 -2.79
N LEU A 63 -1.41 -2.41 -2.60
CA LEU A 63 -1.52 -1.42 -3.69
C LEU A 63 -0.14 -1.02 -4.21
N LEU A 64 0.82 -0.76 -3.33
CA LEU A 64 2.18 -0.45 -3.74
C LEU A 64 2.74 -1.54 -4.66
N GLU A 65 2.61 -2.82 -4.28
CA GLU A 65 3.18 -3.91 -5.07
C GLU A 65 2.40 -4.24 -6.34
N THR A 66 1.07 -4.16 -6.30
CA THR A 66 0.23 -4.65 -7.41
C THR A 66 -0.21 -3.57 -8.39
N ARG A 67 -0.17 -2.29 -8.00
CA ARG A 67 -0.65 -1.17 -8.82
C ARG A 67 0.43 -0.17 -9.17
N TYR A 68 1.20 0.31 -8.18
CA TYR A 68 2.06 1.48 -8.39
C TYR A 68 3.51 1.10 -8.74
N ALA A 69 4.13 0.18 -8.00
CA ALA A 69 5.50 -0.24 -8.25
C ALA A 69 5.71 -0.88 -9.64
N PRO A 70 4.78 -1.68 -10.20
CA PRO A 70 4.91 -2.20 -11.56
C PRO A 70 5.08 -1.11 -12.60
N ASP A 71 4.29 -0.03 -12.54
CA ASP A 71 4.37 1.09 -13.48
C ASP A 71 5.71 1.82 -13.40
N VAL A 72 6.24 2.03 -12.19
CA VAL A 72 7.57 2.62 -12.00
C VAL A 72 8.64 1.69 -12.58
N ARG A 73 8.58 0.39 -12.28
CA ARG A 73 9.53 -0.61 -12.81
C ARG A 73 9.52 -0.64 -14.34
N GLU A 74 8.34 -0.56 -14.95
CA GLU A 74 8.16 -0.52 -16.41
C GLU A 74 8.82 0.73 -17.02
N VAL A 75 8.50 1.92 -16.50
CA VAL A 75 9.02 3.20 -17.03
C VAL A 75 10.55 3.25 -16.98
N PHE A 76 11.16 2.71 -15.93
CA PHE A 76 12.61 2.76 -15.71
C PHE A 76 13.34 1.46 -16.06
N ALA A 77 12.71 0.50 -16.75
CA ALA A 77 13.28 -0.82 -17.04
C ALA A 77 14.65 -0.78 -17.74
N ARG A 78 14.93 0.27 -18.53
CA ARG A 78 16.18 0.44 -19.29
C ARG A 78 17.33 1.01 -18.45
N LYS A 79 17.06 1.56 -17.27
CA LYS A 79 18.07 2.18 -16.41
C LYS A 79 17.72 1.94 -14.94
N PRO A 80 18.43 1.02 -14.26
CA PRO A 80 18.18 0.73 -12.85
C PRO A 80 18.20 1.99 -11.99
N LEU A 81 17.19 2.11 -11.13
CA LEU A 81 17.10 3.19 -10.15
C LEU A 81 17.90 2.81 -8.90
N THR A 82 18.41 3.81 -8.18
CA THR A 82 18.76 3.63 -6.77
C THR A 82 17.50 3.47 -5.92
N GLU A 83 17.63 2.99 -4.67
CA GLU A 83 16.47 2.90 -3.75
C GLU A 83 15.78 4.26 -3.56
N ALA A 84 16.57 5.33 -3.40
CA ALA A 84 16.06 6.69 -3.27
C ALA A 84 15.29 7.15 -4.51
N GLN A 85 15.84 6.91 -5.70
CA GLN A 85 15.16 7.22 -6.96
C GLN A 85 13.85 6.45 -7.12
N PHE A 86 13.85 5.17 -6.76
CA PHE A 86 12.65 4.35 -6.78
C PHE A 86 11.60 4.87 -5.79
N ALA A 87 11.99 5.22 -4.57
CA ALA A 87 11.10 5.81 -3.57
C ALA A 87 10.47 7.13 -4.05
N ALA A 88 11.27 8.03 -4.63
CA ALA A 88 10.77 9.30 -5.16
C ALA A 88 9.80 9.10 -6.33
N ALA A 89 10.13 8.22 -7.27
CA ALA A 89 9.26 7.91 -8.41
C ALA A 89 7.95 7.24 -7.96
N LEU A 90 8.02 6.36 -6.96
CA LEU A 90 6.86 5.71 -6.37
C LEU A 90 5.97 6.69 -5.62
N SER A 91 6.53 7.59 -4.81
CA SER A 91 5.75 8.65 -4.13
C SER A 91 5.10 9.59 -5.13
N PHE A 92 5.84 10.00 -6.18
CA PHE A 92 5.28 10.81 -7.27
C PHE A 92 4.09 10.10 -7.92
N HIS A 93 4.23 8.80 -8.22
CA HIS A 93 3.18 8.03 -8.86
C HIS A 93 1.99 7.78 -7.93
N TRP A 94 2.22 7.52 -6.64
CA TRP A 94 1.18 7.40 -5.63
C TRP A 94 0.28 8.63 -5.61
N ASN A 95 0.90 9.81 -5.62
CA ASN A 95 0.19 11.08 -5.59
C ASN A 95 -0.56 11.41 -6.89
N THR A 96 0.02 11.06 -8.05
CA THR A 96 -0.42 11.62 -9.34
C THR A 96 -1.05 10.61 -10.28
N GLY A 97 -0.76 9.32 -10.13
CA GLY A 97 -1.06 8.30 -11.13
C GLY A 97 -0.32 8.49 -12.47
N ALA A 98 0.62 9.42 -12.57
CA ALA A 98 1.08 9.94 -13.86
C ALA A 98 2.48 9.48 -14.31
N ILE A 99 3.09 8.47 -13.69
CA ILE A 99 4.49 8.12 -13.97
C ILE A 99 4.73 7.73 -15.44
N LYS A 100 3.74 7.09 -16.07
CA LYS A 100 3.77 6.67 -17.48
C LYS A 100 3.66 7.84 -18.46
N SER A 101 2.95 8.91 -18.09
CA SER A 101 2.66 10.05 -18.96
C SER A 101 3.54 11.28 -18.67
N ALA A 102 4.13 11.37 -17.48
CA ALA A 102 5.02 12.45 -17.10
C ALA A 102 6.22 12.57 -18.05
N THR A 103 6.68 13.80 -18.27
CA THR A 103 7.81 14.09 -19.16
C THR A 103 9.16 13.93 -18.49
N TRP A 104 9.25 14.16 -17.17
CA TRP A 104 10.50 14.09 -16.43
C TRP A 104 11.22 12.73 -16.49
N PRO A 105 10.53 11.55 -16.48
CA PRO A 105 11.21 10.27 -16.62
C PRO A 105 11.91 10.14 -17.98
N LYS A 106 11.25 10.60 -19.05
CA LYS A 106 11.79 10.56 -20.42
C LYS A 106 13.06 11.41 -20.54
N LEU A 107 13.04 12.62 -19.98
CA LEU A 107 14.19 13.52 -19.97
C LEU A 107 15.35 12.93 -19.17
N TRP A 108 15.08 12.34 -17.99
CA TRP A 108 16.11 11.72 -17.17
C TRP A 108 16.74 10.49 -17.85
N LEU A 109 15.92 9.65 -18.50
CA LEU A 109 16.39 8.50 -19.27
C LEU A 109 17.24 8.92 -20.48
N ALA A 110 16.97 10.09 -21.06
CA ALA A 110 17.78 10.69 -22.13
C ALA A 110 19.06 11.36 -21.62
N GLY A 111 19.28 11.43 -20.30
CA GLY A 111 20.45 12.06 -19.69
C GLY A 111 20.34 13.57 -19.49
N ASP A 112 19.21 14.20 -19.85
CA ASP A 112 18.98 15.63 -19.61
C ASP A 112 18.49 15.85 -18.16
N ILE A 113 19.44 15.85 -17.24
CA ILE A 113 19.18 15.96 -15.80
C ILE A 113 18.55 17.32 -15.46
N ALA A 114 18.98 18.40 -16.10
CA ALA A 114 18.49 19.75 -15.82
C ALA A 114 17.02 19.90 -16.26
N ALA A 115 16.68 19.46 -17.47
CA ALA A 115 15.30 19.48 -17.94
C ALA A 115 14.42 18.51 -17.15
N ALA A 116 14.92 17.34 -16.77
CA ALA A 116 14.20 16.39 -15.92
C ALA A 116 13.83 17.01 -14.57
N LYS A 117 14.78 17.68 -13.89
CA LYS A 117 14.52 18.35 -12.62
C LYS A 117 13.45 19.44 -12.75
N LYS A 118 13.54 20.27 -13.79
CA LYS A 118 12.55 21.31 -14.10
C LYS A 118 11.15 20.71 -14.38
N ALA A 119 11.09 19.65 -15.17
CA ALA A 119 9.84 18.96 -15.50
C ALA A 119 9.25 18.18 -14.32
N PHE A 120 10.07 17.73 -13.37
CA PHE A 120 9.59 17.14 -12.12
C PHE A 120 8.90 18.21 -11.26
N MET A 121 9.55 19.35 -11.09
CA MET A 121 9.06 20.46 -10.26
C MET A 121 7.87 21.23 -10.87
N SER A 122 7.53 21.01 -12.14
CA SER A 122 6.32 21.60 -12.74
C SER A 122 5.02 20.94 -12.25
N TRP A 123 5.10 19.79 -11.57
CA TRP A 123 3.98 19.12 -10.92
C TRP A 123 3.64 19.76 -9.57
N ASN A 124 3.35 21.05 -9.58
CA ASN A 124 3.29 21.91 -8.40
C ASN A 124 1.89 22.44 -8.06
N LYS A 125 0.84 21.80 -8.60
CA LYS A 125 -0.55 22.18 -8.34
C LYS A 125 -1.31 21.04 -7.67
N PRO A 126 -2.11 21.34 -6.63
CA PRO A 126 -2.30 22.65 -5.99
C PRO A 126 -1.07 23.09 -5.16
N ALA A 127 -1.00 24.33 -4.68
CA ALA A 127 0.22 24.93 -4.11
C ALA A 127 0.77 24.18 -2.88
N GLU A 128 -0.10 23.54 -2.11
CA GLU A 128 0.26 22.69 -0.97
C GLU A 128 1.13 21.48 -1.35
N ILE A 129 1.16 21.08 -2.64
CA ILE A 129 2.00 19.97 -3.11
C ILE A 129 3.46 20.38 -3.37
N VAL A 130 3.77 21.68 -3.39
CA VAL A 130 5.10 22.19 -3.74
C VAL A 130 6.18 21.62 -2.82
N GLU A 131 5.93 21.59 -1.50
CA GLU A 131 6.89 21.06 -0.53
C GLU A 131 7.13 19.57 -0.72
N ARG A 132 6.07 18.78 -0.92
CA ARG A 132 6.18 17.35 -1.26
C ARG A 132 7.00 17.16 -2.54
N ARG A 133 6.69 17.93 -3.59
CA ARG A 133 7.37 17.79 -4.88
C ARG A 133 8.86 18.14 -4.78
N GLN A 134 9.22 19.13 -3.96
CA GLN A 134 10.61 19.43 -3.65
C GLN A 134 11.31 18.27 -2.93
N LYS A 135 10.68 17.68 -1.91
CA LYS A 135 11.22 16.51 -1.19
C LYS A 135 11.42 15.31 -2.11
N GLU A 136 10.44 14.99 -2.96
CA GLU A 136 10.54 13.92 -3.96
C GLU A 136 11.67 14.19 -4.97
N CYS A 137 11.80 15.44 -5.43
CA CYS A 137 12.86 15.85 -6.34
C CYS A 137 14.25 15.71 -5.68
N ASP A 138 14.41 16.20 -4.45
CA ASP A 138 15.67 16.07 -3.71
C ASP A 138 16.01 14.60 -3.42
N LEU A 139 15.00 13.79 -3.13
CA LEU A 139 15.17 12.35 -2.95
C LEU A 139 15.65 11.68 -4.25
N PHE A 140 15.06 12.02 -5.39
CA PHE A 140 15.42 11.42 -6.68
C PHE A 140 16.83 11.83 -7.17
N PHE A 141 17.15 13.13 -7.10
CA PHE A 141 18.37 13.67 -7.69
C PHE A 141 19.55 13.79 -6.72
N VAL A 142 19.30 13.83 -5.42
CA VAL A 142 20.32 14.02 -4.37
C VAL A 142 20.36 12.86 -3.38
N GLY A 143 19.31 12.03 -3.29
CA GLY A 143 19.23 10.92 -2.34
C GLY A 143 18.82 11.35 -0.92
N LYS A 144 18.23 12.54 -0.77
CA LYS A 144 17.81 13.10 0.52
C LYS A 144 16.46 12.54 0.96
N TRP A 145 16.47 11.64 1.94
CA TRP A 145 15.28 11.11 2.60
C TRP A 145 14.64 12.15 3.52
N SER A 146 13.30 12.16 3.60
CA SER A 146 12.57 13.15 4.39
C SER A 146 11.69 12.56 5.50
N ASN A 147 11.41 11.24 5.48
CA ASN A 147 10.67 10.60 6.56
C ASN A 147 11.53 10.34 7.81
N ASP A 148 10.89 10.40 8.98
CA ASP A 148 11.45 10.09 10.31
C ASP A 148 10.94 8.74 10.84
N GLY A 149 10.36 7.90 9.98
CA GLY A 149 9.71 6.64 10.34
C GLY A 149 8.31 6.77 10.94
N ARG A 150 7.75 7.98 11.06
CA ARG A 150 6.41 8.21 11.61
C ARG A 150 5.45 8.78 10.56
N ILE A 151 4.19 8.41 10.69
CA ILE A 151 3.08 8.94 9.89
C ILE A 151 2.09 9.70 10.78
N THR A 152 1.34 10.62 10.18
CA THR A 152 0.29 11.35 10.88
C THR A 152 -1.03 10.61 10.71
N GLU A 153 -1.57 10.12 11.81
CA GLU A 153 -2.91 9.52 11.86
C GLU A 153 -3.93 10.56 12.35
N TYR A 154 -5.05 10.69 11.65
CA TYR A 154 -6.23 11.39 12.16
C TYR A 154 -7.20 10.35 12.73
N THR A 155 -7.28 10.32 14.05
CA THR A 155 -8.03 9.29 14.79
C THR A 155 -9.55 9.49 14.78
N ARG A 156 -10.04 10.64 14.31
CA ARG A 156 -11.46 10.96 14.21
C ARG A 156 -11.80 11.53 12.84
N VAL A 157 -13.05 11.31 12.44
CA VAL A 157 -13.68 11.90 11.27
C VAL A 157 -14.93 12.66 11.72
N THR A 158 -15.14 13.85 11.18
CA THR A 158 -16.26 14.72 11.55
C THR A 158 -17.58 14.19 10.98
N ALA A 159 -18.71 14.74 11.43
CA ALA A 159 -20.02 14.44 10.85
C ALA A 159 -20.13 14.78 9.35
N LYS A 160 -19.27 15.69 8.84
CA LYS A 160 -19.16 16.03 7.40
C LYS A 160 -18.28 15.05 6.63
N MET A 161 -17.84 13.96 7.26
CA MET A 161 -16.91 12.98 6.73
C MET A 161 -15.53 13.56 6.39
N THR A 162 -15.04 14.58 7.08
CA THR A 162 -13.66 15.08 6.89
C THR A 162 -12.76 14.64 8.05
N PRO A 163 -11.43 14.52 7.87
CA PRO A 163 -10.52 14.30 8.99
C PRO A 163 -10.68 15.41 10.03
N ASP A 164 -10.69 15.04 11.31
CA ASP A 164 -10.63 16.01 12.40
C ASP A 164 -9.16 16.34 12.67
N TRP A 165 -8.73 17.54 12.28
CA TRP A 165 -7.33 17.99 12.42
C TRP A 165 -6.85 17.99 13.88
N ALA A 166 -7.75 18.21 14.85
CA ALA A 166 -7.42 18.16 16.28
C ALA A 166 -7.22 16.72 16.81
N SER A 167 -7.44 15.71 15.97
CA SER A 167 -7.26 14.29 16.29
C SER A 167 -5.91 13.72 15.82
N ALA A 168 -5.04 14.57 15.27
CA ALA A 168 -3.75 14.20 14.72
C ALA A 168 -2.83 13.55 15.76
N LYS A 169 -2.26 12.39 15.42
CA LYS A 169 -1.27 11.68 16.22
C LYS A 169 -0.11 11.24 15.33
N ARG A 170 1.12 11.48 15.78
CA ARG A 170 2.33 10.93 15.14
C ARG A 170 2.54 9.52 15.66
N ILE A 171 2.43 8.54 14.77
CA ILE A 171 2.56 7.12 15.12
C ILE A 171 3.74 6.50 14.38
N ASP A 172 4.45 5.60 15.06
CA ASP A 172 5.46 4.76 14.45
C ASP A 172 4.79 3.50 13.89
N VAL A 173 4.89 3.30 12.58
CA VAL A 173 4.30 2.15 11.88
C VAL A 173 5.35 1.24 11.25
N ARG A 174 6.64 1.46 11.54
CA ARG A 174 7.75 0.76 10.86
C ARG A 174 7.62 -0.76 10.92
N ALA A 175 7.41 -1.28 12.13
CA ALA A 175 7.29 -2.72 12.36
C ALA A 175 6.05 -3.31 11.67
N ALA A 176 4.88 -2.68 11.86
CA ALA A 176 3.63 -3.15 11.27
C ALA A 176 3.63 -3.08 9.74
N LEU A 177 4.24 -2.04 9.16
CA LEU A 177 4.36 -1.89 7.71
C LEU A 177 5.34 -2.91 7.12
N ALA A 178 6.45 -3.22 7.80
CA ALA A 178 7.35 -4.30 7.38
C ALA A 178 6.64 -5.65 7.31
N VAL A 179 5.81 -5.98 8.32
CA VAL A 179 4.97 -7.19 8.31
C VAL A 179 3.99 -7.18 7.14
N ALA A 180 3.31 -6.05 6.91
CA ALA A 180 2.36 -5.91 5.80
C ALA A 180 3.02 -6.07 4.43
N LEU A 181 4.21 -5.50 4.23
CA LEU A 181 4.96 -5.62 2.97
C LEU A 181 5.42 -7.05 2.71
N ASN A 182 5.91 -7.75 3.74
CA ASN A 182 6.29 -9.15 3.62
C ASN A 182 5.09 -10.03 3.22
N ALA A 183 3.91 -9.76 3.78
CA ALA A 183 2.67 -10.46 3.41
C ALA A 183 2.14 -10.08 2.02
N ALA A 184 2.49 -8.90 1.51
CA ALA A 184 2.06 -8.41 0.20
C ALA A 184 2.97 -8.84 -0.96
N GLN A 185 4.19 -9.32 -0.67
CA GLN A 185 5.05 -9.88 -1.70
C GLN A 185 4.33 -11.04 -2.40
N PRO A 186 4.39 -11.14 -3.74
CA PRO A 186 3.93 -12.34 -4.41
C PRO A 186 4.67 -13.54 -3.81
N VAL A 187 3.95 -14.65 -3.61
CA VAL A 187 4.54 -15.93 -3.21
C VAL A 187 5.50 -16.39 -4.32
N THR A 188 6.70 -15.84 -4.31
CA THR A 188 7.80 -16.16 -5.21
C THR A 188 9.03 -16.31 -4.34
N SER A 189 8.92 -17.22 -3.38
CA SER A 189 10.07 -17.81 -2.70
C SER A 189 9.77 -19.29 -2.56
N ALA A 190 10.71 -20.10 -3.05
CA ALA A 190 10.82 -21.51 -2.77
C ALA A 190 10.78 -21.75 -1.25
N GLN A 191 9.59 -21.88 -0.68
CA GLN A 191 9.43 -22.56 0.58
C GLN A 191 9.60 -24.04 0.23
N ALA A 192 10.80 -24.58 0.51
CA ALA A 192 10.96 -26.02 0.57
C ALA A 192 9.81 -26.58 1.42
N PRO A 193 9.15 -27.67 1.01
CA PRO A 193 8.03 -28.22 1.74
C PRO A 193 8.44 -28.39 3.19
N ILE A 194 7.66 -27.81 4.09
CA ILE A 194 7.79 -27.99 5.53
C ILE A 194 7.77 -29.50 5.72
N THR A 195 8.92 -30.10 6.05
CA THR A 195 8.97 -31.51 6.47
C THR A 195 8.21 -31.56 7.78
N VAL A 196 6.91 -31.84 7.70
CA VAL A 196 6.11 -32.20 8.85
C VAL A 196 6.76 -33.46 9.40
N PRO A 197 7.31 -33.45 10.64
CA PRO A 197 7.79 -34.68 11.23
C PRO A 197 6.60 -35.66 11.28
N PRO A 198 6.81 -36.95 10.96
CA PRO A 198 5.73 -37.91 10.99
C PRO A 198 5.06 -37.86 12.37
N PRO A 199 3.72 -37.94 12.43
CA PRO A 199 3.01 -37.94 13.69
C PRO A 199 3.55 -39.07 14.57
N PRO A 200 3.69 -38.86 15.89
CA PRO A 200 4.11 -39.92 16.79
C PRO A 200 3.15 -41.10 16.65
N THR A 201 3.72 -42.30 16.54
CA THR A 201 2.99 -43.57 16.43
C THR A 201 1.94 -43.65 17.52
N ALA A 202 0.67 -43.68 17.12
CA ALA A 202 -0.43 -43.87 18.04
C ALA A 202 -0.31 -45.25 18.70
N VAL A 203 -0.19 -45.25 20.03
CA VAL A 203 -0.38 -46.43 20.88
C VAL A 203 -1.85 -46.87 20.73
N PRO A 204 -2.15 -48.16 20.50
CA PRO A 204 -3.53 -48.60 20.39
C PRO A 204 -4.15 -48.69 21.79
N ALA A 205 -5.29 -48.03 21.99
CA ALA A 205 -6.15 -48.29 23.13
C ALA A 205 -7.58 -48.53 22.64
N ALA A 206 -8.11 -49.65 23.08
CA ALA A 206 -9.36 -50.28 22.68
C ALA A 206 -10.61 -49.60 23.27
N GLY A 207 -11.76 -49.81 22.61
CA GLY A 207 -13.03 -50.01 23.32
C GLY A 207 -14.20 -49.07 22.98
N ALA A 208 -15.22 -49.66 22.35
CA ALA A 208 -16.67 -49.45 22.51
C ALA A 208 -17.31 -48.07 22.22
N GLY A 209 -18.28 -48.08 21.30
CA GLY A 209 -19.18 -46.96 20.99
C GLY A 209 -20.44 -46.90 21.84
N TRP A 210 -21.20 -45.81 21.69
CA TRP A 210 -22.59 -45.61 22.17
C TRP A 210 -23.06 -44.24 21.63
N LEU A 211 -24.32 -44.16 21.16
CA LEU A 211 -25.08 -43.01 20.62
C LEU A 211 -24.88 -42.59 19.15
N ALA A 212 -26.02 -42.63 18.47
CA ALA A 212 -26.23 -42.59 17.04
C ALA A 212 -27.07 -41.36 16.63
N ARG A 213 -27.04 -41.08 15.32
CA ARG A 213 -28.14 -40.60 14.45
C ARG A 213 -28.69 -39.17 14.64
N PHE A 214 -28.72 -38.39 13.55
CA PHE A 214 -29.98 -37.95 12.91
C PHE A 214 -29.77 -37.34 11.48
N TRP A 215 -30.19 -38.14 10.48
CA TRP A 215 -30.72 -37.92 9.11
C TRP A 215 -30.24 -36.87 8.10
N ALA A 216 -30.11 -37.39 6.86
CA ALA A 216 -29.87 -36.76 5.56
C ALA A 216 -31.17 -36.59 4.74
N GLY A 217 -31.13 -35.74 3.71
CA GLY A 217 -32.05 -35.80 2.56
C GLY A 217 -31.88 -34.59 1.63
N LEU A 218 -32.12 -34.64 0.33
CA LEU A 218 -32.09 -35.70 -0.69
C LEU A 218 -32.06 -34.91 -2.03
N LYS A 219 -31.24 -35.32 -3.01
CA LYS A 219 -31.32 -34.83 -4.39
C LYS A 219 -32.47 -35.53 -5.11
N SER A 220 -33.16 -34.84 -6.01
CA SER A 220 -33.90 -35.48 -7.09
C SER A 220 -33.63 -34.75 -8.40
N SER A 221 -33.09 -35.51 -9.34
CA SER A 221 -33.15 -35.28 -10.78
C SER A 221 -34.27 -36.16 -11.33
N PHE A 222 -35.05 -35.68 -12.29
CA PHE A 222 -35.68 -36.52 -13.31
C PHE A 222 -35.76 -35.74 -14.64
N GLY A 223 -35.33 -36.40 -15.71
CA GLY A 223 -35.70 -36.07 -17.08
C GLY A 223 -36.88 -36.92 -17.53
N GLY A 224 -37.56 -36.43 -18.57
CA GLY A 224 -38.75 -37.02 -19.21
C GLY A 224 -39.51 -35.93 -19.93
#